data_AF-A0A673MKL0-F1
#
_entry.id   AF-A0A673MKL0-F1
#
_cell.length_a   1.000
_cell.length_b   1.000
_cell.length_c   1.000
_cell.angle_alpha   90.00
_cell.angle_beta   90.00
_cell.angle_gamma   90.00
#
_symmetry.space_group_name_H-M   'P 1'
#
loop_
_entity.id
_entity.type
_entity.pdbx_description
1 polymer ?
#
loop_
_entity_poly.entity_id
_entity_poly.type
_entity_poly.pdbx_seq_one_letter_code
_entity_poly.pdbx_strand_id
1 'polypeptide(L)'
;MNSSPLPNGRLLPDSQSWNSSGSDEDLDVEPGPGPHGGVAELGGVLSKWTNYIHGWQDRWVVLKNNTLSYYKSQDEREYGCRGSLCLSKAVITPHEFDECRLDISVNDSVWYLRAQDPEHRNQWIDSIEQHRAESGYGSESSLRRHGSMLSLTSATSGYSATSTSSFKKGHSLREKLAEMETFRDILCRQVDTLQKFFDGCADAVTKDELQRDKIVEDDEDGFPTTRSNGEFLHNNNGSKEKRECINGIDFKGEAITFKATTVGILATLSHCIDLMVKREDSWQKRLDKEMEKRRRVEEAYKSALSELKKKSHFGGPDYEEGPNSLINEDEFFDAVEAALDRQDKIEEQSQCEKSRIQRSSSVPSGDIYSSVGSHRLAEKVNLFLCPCGVEEMVQNHMTYSLQDVGGDANWQLVVEEGEMKVYRREVEENGIVLDPLKATHCVKGVTGHELCHYFWNTDVRNDWETTVENFNIVETLSDTAIIIYQTHKRVWPASQRDVLYLSAIRKIIANNESDPDTWLVCNFSVQHENAQPNNRCVRAKINIAMICQTLVSPPEGDKEISRDNILCKITYVANVNPGGWAPASVLRAVAKREYPKFLKRFTSYVQEKTAGKPILF
;
A
#
# COMPACT_ATOMS: atom_id res chain seq x y z
N MET A 1 51.89 67.90 39.55
CA MET A 1 53.25 67.39 39.25
C MET A 1 53.05 66.08 38.52
N ASN A 2 52.96 66.15 37.19
CA ASN A 2 54.02 65.76 36.22
C ASN A 2 53.92 64.25 35.90
N SER A 3 53.85 63.75 34.67
CA SER A 3 53.84 64.31 33.30
C SER A 3 53.41 63.17 32.35
N SER A 4 52.70 63.47 31.25
CA SER A 4 52.48 62.56 30.09
C SER A 4 53.77 62.43 29.22
N PRO A 5 53.89 61.55 28.18
CA PRO A 5 53.03 61.53 26.97
C PRO A 5 52.73 60.15 26.31
N LEU A 6 51.74 60.16 25.40
CA LEU A 6 51.34 59.15 24.39
C LEU A 6 52.36 59.04 23.23
N PRO A 7 52.28 58.06 22.28
CA PRO A 7 51.36 58.09 21.10
C PRO A 7 50.80 56.67 20.74
N ASN A 8 49.84 56.38 19.85
CA ASN A 8 49.19 57.07 18.73
C ASN A 8 47.86 56.34 18.43
N GLY A 9 46.82 57.08 18.06
CA GLY A 9 45.53 56.53 17.57
C GLY A 9 45.27 56.83 16.09
N ARG A 10 44.22 56.18 15.54
CA ARG A 10 43.37 56.58 14.40
C ARG A 10 42.02 55.88 14.63
N LEU A 11 40.94 56.49 15.12
CA LEU A 11 40.05 57.56 14.63
C LEU A 11 39.32 57.25 13.31
N LEU A 12 38.04 56.87 13.46
CA LEU A 12 36.90 57.28 12.64
C LEU A 12 36.43 58.68 13.09
N PRO A 13 35.74 59.46 12.24
CA PRO A 13 34.76 60.41 12.74
C PRO A 13 33.40 60.35 12.02
N ASP A 14 32.36 60.53 12.83
CA ASP A 14 31.02 61.00 12.46
C ASP A 14 31.02 62.42 11.89
N SER A 15 30.00 62.77 11.10
CA SER A 15 29.47 64.15 11.09
C SER A 15 27.96 64.17 10.87
N GLN A 16 27.25 64.63 11.91
CA GLN A 16 25.84 65.05 11.90
C GLN A 16 25.68 66.50 11.36
N SER A 17 24.52 66.80 10.77
CA SER A 17 23.67 68.02 10.91
C SER A 17 22.78 68.13 9.66
N TRP A 18 21.45 67.96 9.72
CA TRP A 18 20.34 68.77 10.29
C TRP A 18 20.01 70.07 9.53
N ASN A 19 18.70 70.22 9.27
CA ASN A 19 17.89 71.36 8.79
C ASN A 19 17.56 71.37 7.28
N SER A 20 16.35 71.71 6.81
CA SER A 20 15.02 72.00 7.36
C SER A 20 14.09 72.34 6.17
N SER A 21 12.77 72.08 6.30
CA SER A 21 11.61 72.73 5.59
C SER A 21 11.64 72.76 4.05
N GLY A 22 10.58 72.48 3.29
CA GLY A 22 9.15 72.59 3.51
C GLY A 22 8.54 73.03 2.15
N SER A 23 7.35 72.51 1.86
CA SER A 23 6.33 73.01 0.91
C SER A 23 6.64 73.08 -0.60
N ASP A 24 5.93 72.21 -1.34
CA ASP A 24 4.96 72.54 -2.40
C ASP A 24 5.16 71.86 -3.78
N GLU A 25 4.00 71.33 -4.19
CA GLU A 25 3.47 70.70 -5.40
C GLU A 25 4.25 70.81 -6.71
N ASP A 26 4.39 69.68 -7.43
CA ASP A 26 4.18 69.61 -8.89
C ASP A 26 4.09 68.15 -9.40
N LEU A 27 2.86 67.81 -9.80
CA LEU A 27 2.35 66.97 -10.91
C LEU A 27 3.22 65.88 -11.58
N ASP A 28 2.61 64.69 -11.66
CA ASP A 28 2.76 63.56 -12.60
C ASP A 28 3.82 63.65 -13.71
N VAL A 29 4.79 62.71 -13.67
CA VAL A 29 5.36 62.10 -14.88
C VAL A 29 5.59 60.60 -14.63
N GLU A 30 4.76 59.78 -15.27
CA GLU A 30 5.01 58.36 -15.55
C GLU A 30 6.39 58.14 -16.17
N PRO A 31 7.24 57.23 -15.65
CA PRO A 31 8.34 56.70 -16.44
C PRO A 31 7.80 55.55 -17.30
N GLY A 32 7.51 55.86 -18.56
CA GLY A 32 7.17 54.87 -19.58
C GLY A 32 8.24 53.77 -19.75
N PRO A 33 7.88 52.67 -20.41
CA PRO A 33 8.61 51.42 -20.39
C PRO A 33 9.93 51.51 -21.17
N GLY A 34 11.03 51.18 -20.50
CA GLY A 34 12.32 50.96 -21.15
C GLY A 34 12.32 49.68 -22.02
N PRO A 35 13.04 49.66 -23.15
CA PRO A 35 12.98 48.58 -24.14
C PRO A 35 13.92 47.43 -23.76
N HIS A 36 13.54 46.64 -22.76
CA HIS A 36 14.05 45.28 -22.57
C HIS A 36 12.88 44.41 -22.11
N GLY A 37 12.29 43.65 -23.03
CA GLY A 37 11.18 42.73 -22.76
C GLY A 37 11.61 41.56 -21.88
N GLY A 38 11.66 41.79 -20.57
CA GLY A 38 11.71 40.73 -19.57
C GLY A 38 10.30 40.38 -19.13
N VAL A 39 9.95 39.10 -19.14
CA VAL A 39 8.66 38.61 -18.63
C VAL A 39 8.45 39.09 -17.19
N ALA A 40 7.24 39.54 -16.88
CA ALA A 40 6.87 39.99 -15.55
C ALA A 40 7.12 38.89 -14.50
N GLU A 41 7.66 39.28 -13.34
CA GLU A 41 7.84 38.41 -12.17
C GLU A 41 6.47 37.94 -11.66
N LEU A 42 6.19 36.64 -11.74
CA LEU A 42 4.99 36.05 -11.16
C LEU A 42 5.32 35.52 -9.76
N GLY A 43 4.60 36.00 -8.75
CA GLY A 43 4.75 35.56 -7.37
C GLY A 43 3.39 35.26 -6.74
N GLY A 44 3.32 34.19 -5.95
CA GLY A 44 2.10 33.80 -5.25
C GLY A 44 2.30 32.65 -4.27
N VAL A 45 1.29 32.38 -3.45
CA VAL A 45 1.30 31.23 -2.52
C VAL A 45 0.86 29.98 -3.27
N LEU A 46 1.67 28.93 -3.18
CA LEU A 46 1.32 27.57 -3.61
C LEU A 46 1.54 26.62 -2.45
N SER A 47 0.66 25.63 -2.29
CA SER A 47 0.91 24.55 -1.35
C SER A 47 1.92 23.59 -1.99
N LYS A 48 3.13 23.54 -1.44
CA LYS A 48 4.22 22.70 -1.92
C LYS A 48 4.35 21.46 -1.06
N TRP A 49 4.51 20.29 -1.70
CA TRP A 49 4.93 19.08 -1.02
C TRP A 49 6.36 19.22 -0.52
N THR A 50 6.56 19.01 0.78
CA THR A 50 7.87 19.18 1.42
C THR A 50 8.53 17.87 1.79
N ASN A 51 7.82 17.00 2.51
CA ASN A 51 8.21 15.62 2.80
C ASN A 51 7.02 14.88 3.45
N TYR A 52 7.18 13.58 3.69
CA TYR A 52 6.19 12.72 4.34
C TYR A 52 5.75 13.15 5.76
N ILE A 53 6.50 14.03 6.44
CA ILE A 53 6.22 14.44 7.82
C ILE A 53 5.42 15.74 7.87
N HIS A 54 5.77 16.71 7.02
CA HIS A 54 5.15 18.03 6.99
C HIS A 54 4.06 18.13 5.90
N GLY A 55 4.01 17.16 4.99
CA GLY A 55 3.05 17.09 3.91
C GLY A 55 3.10 18.31 2.99
N TRP A 56 1.90 18.74 2.60
CA TRP A 56 1.65 19.97 1.86
C TRP A 56 1.78 21.19 2.78
N GLN A 57 2.55 22.17 2.34
CA GLN A 57 2.82 23.37 3.11
C GLN A 57 2.76 24.60 2.22
N ASP A 58 2.14 25.67 2.68
CA ASP A 58 2.08 26.92 1.94
C ASP A 58 3.48 27.52 1.81
N ARG A 59 3.86 27.83 0.58
CA ARG A 59 5.15 28.44 0.24
C ARG A 59 4.91 29.59 -0.70
N TRP A 60 5.65 30.67 -0.48
CA TRP A 60 5.69 31.76 -1.43
C TRP A 60 6.59 31.35 -2.59
N VAL A 61 6.02 31.19 -3.78
CA VAL A 61 6.70 30.76 -4.99
C VAL A 61 6.86 31.97 -5.91
N VAL A 62 8.04 32.11 -6.51
CA VAL A 62 8.39 33.20 -7.41
C VAL A 62 8.99 32.62 -8.68
N LEU A 63 8.41 32.98 -9.82
CA LEU A 63 8.91 32.72 -11.15
C LEU A 63 9.60 33.98 -11.68
N LYS A 64 10.92 33.91 -11.89
CA LYS A 64 11.71 35.03 -12.40
C LYS A 64 12.93 34.52 -13.17
N ASN A 65 13.24 35.16 -14.31
CA ASN A 65 14.46 34.88 -15.08
C ASN A 65 14.68 33.38 -15.34
N ASN A 66 13.63 32.70 -15.81
CA ASN A 66 13.63 31.26 -16.09
C ASN A 66 13.95 30.35 -14.89
N THR A 67 13.82 30.88 -13.68
CA THR A 67 14.05 30.17 -12.42
C THR A 67 12.79 30.24 -11.57
N LEU A 68 12.33 29.08 -11.11
CA LEU A 68 11.25 28.96 -10.13
C LEU A 68 11.87 28.80 -8.76
N SER A 69 11.62 29.73 -7.84
CA SER A 69 12.17 29.72 -6.48
C SER A 69 11.05 29.72 -5.45
N TYR A 70 11.27 29.11 -4.29
CA TYR A 70 10.30 29.17 -3.19
C TYR A 70 10.92 29.59 -1.85
N TYR A 71 10.07 30.19 -1.02
CA TYR A 71 10.37 30.76 0.28
C TYR A 71 9.32 30.28 1.30
N LYS A 72 9.64 30.38 2.59
CA LYS A 72 8.72 29.98 3.66
C LYS A 72 7.49 30.90 3.72
N SER A 73 7.69 32.19 3.54
CA SER A 73 6.64 33.21 3.40
C SER A 73 7.14 34.35 2.51
N GLN A 74 6.24 35.26 2.15
CA GLN A 74 6.58 36.46 1.37
C GLN A 74 7.57 37.37 2.13
N ASP A 75 7.35 37.55 3.43
CA ASP A 75 8.17 38.41 4.30
C ASP A 75 9.57 37.85 4.56
N GLU A 76 9.76 36.53 4.43
CA GLU A 76 11.06 35.87 4.63
C GLU A 76 11.95 35.89 3.36
N ARG A 77 11.58 36.64 2.31
CA ARG A 77 12.36 36.73 1.06
C ARG A 77 13.79 37.25 1.28
N GLU A 78 13.99 38.10 2.29
CA GLU A 78 15.29 38.68 2.65
C GLU A 78 16.25 37.69 3.32
N TYR A 79 15.75 36.58 3.87
CA TYR A 79 16.55 35.56 4.57
C TYR A 79 17.08 34.44 3.65
N GLY A 80 16.80 34.53 2.34
CA GLY A 80 17.32 33.61 1.32
C GLY A 80 16.32 32.54 0.86
N CYS A 81 16.50 32.05 -0.37
CA CYS A 81 15.61 31.07 -0.99
C CYS A 81 15.79 29.66 -0.38
N ARG A 82 14.68 28.93 -0.17
CA ARG A 82 14.70 27.54 0.32
C ARG A 82 14.99 26.52 -0.78
N GLY A 83 14.67 26.88 -2.01
CA GLY A 83 15.03 26.11 -3.20
C GLY A 83 14.75 26.89 -4.46
N SER A 84 15.53 26.61 -5.50
CA SER A 84 15.40 27.19 -6.84
C SER A 84 15.56 26.11 -7.90
N LEU A 85 14.78 26.20 -8.97
CA LEU A 85 14.72 25.21 -10.04
C LEU A 85 14.78 25.92 -11.39
N CYS A 86 15.77 25.57 -12.21
CA CYS A 86 15.97 26.16 -13.54
C CYS A 86 15.02 25.49 -14.55
N LEU A 87 14.23 26.28 -15.26
CA LEU A 87 13.13 25.78 -16.09
C LEU A 87 13.57 25.32 -17.49
N SER A 88 14.83 25.53 -17.89
CA SER A 88 15.34 25.20 -19.23
C SER A 88 15.12 23.75 -19.65
N LYS A 89 15.01 22.80 -18.70
CA LYS A 89 14.72 21.38 -18.96
C LYS A 89 13.52 20.87 -18.14
N ALA A 90 12.67 21.76 -17.65
CA ALA A 90 11.54 21.37 -16.81
C ALA A 90 10.44 20.68 -17.62
N VAL A 91 9.97 19.54 -17.11
CA VAL A 91 8.75 18.87 -17.55
C VAL A 91 7.67 19.20 -16.53
N ILE A 92 6.59 19.82 -17.01
CA ILE A 92 5.42 20.19 -16.23
C ILE A 92 4.32 19.17 -16.54
N THR A 93 3.81 18.53 -15.50
CA THR A 93 2.78 17.50 -15.60
C THR A 93 1.57 17.92 -14.76
N PRO A 94 0.44 18.28 -15.38
CA PRO A 94 -0.82 18.45 -14.67
C PRO A 94 -1.27 17.11 -14.09
N HIS A 95 -1.82 17.09 -12.88
CA HIS A 95 -2.31 15.86 -12.27
C HIS A 95 -3.64 15.41 -12.90
N GLU A 96 -3.83 14.11 -13.14
CA GLU A 96 -4.99 13.58 -13.87
C GLU A 96 -6.32 13.70 -13.09
N PHE A 97 -6.26 13.64 -11.74
CA PHE A 97 -7.45 13.61 -10.88
C PHE A 97 -7.56 14.82 -9.93
N ASP A 98 -6.48 15.57 -9.78
CA ASP A 98 -6.43 16.71 -8.85
C ASP A 98 -6.32 17.97 -9.71
N GLU A 99 -7.46 18.63 -9.90
CA GLU A 99 -7.59 19.77 -10.79
C GLU A 99 -6.79 21.00 -10.32
N CYS A 100 -6.28 20.99 -9.09
CA CYS A 100 -5.46 22.08 -8.55
C CYS A 100 -3.97 21.76 -8.55
N ARG A 101 -3.55 20.53 -8.88
CA ARG A 101 -2.15 20.07 -8.77
C ARG A 101 -1.37 20.11 -10.09
N LEU A 102 -0.13 20.56 -9.99
CA LEU A 102 0.90 20.45 -11.03
C LEU A 102 2.21 19.92 -10.45
N ASP A 103 2.90 19.09 -11.21
CA ASP A 103 4.18 18.50 -10.85
C ASP A 103 5.26 19.02 -11.81
N ILE A 104 6.35 19.55 -11.26
CA ILE A 104 7.47 20.11 -12.02
C ILE A 104 8.70 19.24 -11.79
N SER A 105 9.22 18.63 -12.85
CA SER A 105 10.39 17.76 -12.78
C SER A 105 11.55 18.31 -13.61
N VAL A 106 12.74 18.35 -13.01
CA VAL A 106 14.01 18.69 -13.67
C VAL A 106 15.06 17.69 -13.22
N ASN A 107 15.56 16.87 -14.17
CA ASN A 107 16.46 15.76 -13.89
C ASN A 107 15.87 14.85 -12.79
N ASP A 108 16.56 14.71 -11.65
CA ASP A 108 16.12 13.88 -10.52
C ASP A 108 15.32 14.67 -9.45
N SER A 109 15.05 15.96 -9.68
CA SER A 109 14.29 16.80 -8.73
C SER A 109 12.85 16.98 -9.19
N VAL A 110 11.90 16.58 -8.34
CA VAL A 110 10.45 16.77 -8.57
C VAL A 110 9.86 17.68 -7.49
N TRP A 111 9.14 18.71 -7.90
CA TRP A 111 8.34 19.56 -7.03
C TRP A 111 6.87 19.32 -7.31
N TYR A 112 6.14 18.90 -6.28
CA TYR A 112 4.69 18.78 -6.32
C TYR A 112 4.07 20.05 -5.74
N LEU A 113 3.19 20.70 -6.49
CA LEU A 113 2.58 22.00 -6.16
C LEU A 113 1.06 21.94 -6.35
N ARG A 114 0.32 22.57 -5.46
CA ARG A 114 -1.13 22.80 -5.56
C ARG A 114 -1.43 24.30 -5.57
N ALA A 115 -2.24 24.71 -6.53
CA ALA A 115 -2.83 26.05 -6.59
C ALA A 115 -4.13 26.11 -5.79
N GLN A 116 -4.66 27.31 -5.61
CA GLN A 116 -5.91 27.54 -4.88
C GLN A 116 -7.13 26.93 -5.60
N ASP A 117 -7.11 26.96 -6.93
CA ASP A 117 -8.16 26.47 -7.81
C ASP A 117 -7.57 26.08 -9.18
N PRO A 118 -8.36 25.43 -10.06
CA PRO A 118 -7.89 24.98 -11.37
C PRO A 118 -7.48 26.11 -12.31
N GLU A 119 -8.06 27.30 -12.14
CA GLU A 119 -7.80 28.47 -12.97
C GLU A 119 -6.41 29.02 -12.66
N HIS A 120 -6.08 29.19 -11.37
CA HIS A 120 -4.74 29.56 -10.92
C HIS A 120 -3.71 28.48 -11.27
N ARG A 121 -4.05 27.18 -11.19
CA ARG A 121 -3.15 26.11 -11.64
C ARG A 121 -2.77 26.31 -13.11
N ASN A 122 -3.75 26.55 -13.98
CA ASN A 122 -3.49 26.77 -15.41
C ASN A 122 -2.67 28.05 -15.64
N GLN A 123 -2.97 29.14 -14.92
CA GLN A 123 -2.18 30.37 -14.98
C GLN A 123 -0.70 30.15 -14.63
N TRP A 124 -0.43 29.35 -13.59
CA TRP A 124 0.94 28.96 -13.22
C TRP A 124 1.61 28.12 -14.31
N ILE A 125 0.91 27.12 -14.86
CA ILE A 125 1.42 26.28 -15.95
C ILE A 125 1.79 27.15 -17.17
N ASP A 126 0.86 27.97 -17.65
CA ASP A 126 1.04 28.83 -18.82
C ASP A 126 2.23 29.78 -18.62
N SER A 127 2.35 30.38 -17.44
CA SER A 127 3.45 31.31 -17.11
C SER A 127 4.80 30.61 -17.08
N ILE A 128 4.86 29.38 -16.53
CA ILE A 128 6.08 28.56 -16.47
C ILE A 128 6.49 28.12 -17.87
N GLU A 129 5.54 27.69 -18.70
CA GLU A 129 5.79 27.29 -20.09
C GLU A 129 6.27 28.46 -20.95
N GLN A 130 5.69 29.65 -20.77
CA GLN A 130 6.11 30.87 -21.46
C GLN A 130 7.57 31.22 -21.14
N HIS A 131 7.94 31.23 -19.86
CA HIS A 131 9.32 31.50 -19.44
C HIS A 131 10.31 30.46 -19.99
N ARG A 132 9.90 29.18 -20.01
CA ARG A 132 10.70 28.10 -20.59
C ARG A 132 10.95 28.33 -22.09
N ALA A 133 9.93 28.72 -22.85
CA ALA A 133 10.02 28.92 -24.31
C ALA A 133 10.96 30.07 -24.71
N GLU A 134 11.02 31.14 -23.92
CA GLU A 134 11.84 32.32 -24.23
C GLU A 134 13.34 32.12 -24.02
N SER A 135 13.73 31.09 -23.25
CA SER A 135 15.14 30.75 -23.01
C SER A 135 15.85 30.09 -24.22
N GLY A 136 15.14 29.88 -25.33
CA GLY A 136 15.61 29.21 -26.53
C GLY A 136 16.04 30.16 -27.67
N TYR A 137 17.12 30.92 -27.49
CA TYR A 137 17.87 31.46 -28.64
C TYR A 137 19.06 30.52 -28.94
N GLY A 138 18.78 29.48 -29.72
CA GLY A 138 19.74 28.44 -30.10
C GLY A 138 19.09 27.37 -30.98
N SER A 139 18.75 27.77 -32.20
CA SER A 139 18.45 26.93 -33.39
C SER A 139 18.01 25.48 -33.17
N GLU A 140 16.72 25.22 -33.32
CA GLU A 140 16.18 24.26 -34.32
C GLU A 140 14.74 24.67 -34.66
N SER A 141 14.60 25.78 -35.37
CA SER A 141 13.35 26.13 -36.04
C SER A 141 13.32 25.50 -37.42
N SER A 142 12.28 24.72 -37.68
CA SER A 142 11.45 24.86 -38.88
C SER A 142 12.15 24.93 -40.23
N LEU A 143 12.49 23.77 -40.77
CA LEU A 143 12.22 23.43 -42.17
C LEU A 143 11.51 22.07 -42.10
N ARG A 144 10.19 21.94 -42.24
CA ARG A 144 9.45 22.17 -43.48
C ARG A 144 7.94 22.22 -43.18
N ARG A 145 7.28 23.34 -43.47
CA ARG A 145 5.87 23.36 -43.90
C ARG A 145 5.70 24.45 -44.96
N HIS A 146 5.66 24.06 -46.23
CA HIS A 146 4.45 24.15 -47.06
C HIS A 146 4.69 23.55 -48.44
N GLY A 147 3.69 22.81 -48.93
CA GLY A 147 3.67 22.20 -50.26
C GLY A 147 2.51 21.22 -50.37
N SER A 148 1.28 21.74 -50.29
CA SER A 148 0.04 20.99 -50.51
C SER A 148 -0.15 20.60 -51.98
N MET A 149 -0.54 19.36 -52.22
CA MET A 149 -1.35 18.80 -53.34
C MET A 149 -1.44 17.29 -53.02
N LEU A 150 -2.55 16.57 -52.84
CA LEU A 150 -3.97 16.70 -53.19
C LEU A 150 -4.78 15.79 -52.23
N SER A 151 -6.04 16.13 -51.95
CA SER A 151 -7.08 15.17 -51.57
C SER A 151 -7.62 14.47 -52.82
N LEU A 152 -7.99 13.18 -52.71
CA LEU A 152 -9.32 12.66 -53.03
C LEU A 152 -9.40 11.15 -52.78
N THR A 153 -10.59 10.74 -52.35
CA THR A 153 -11.05 9.43 -51.92
C THR A 153 -11.20 8.39 -53.06
N SER A 154 -11.09 7.12 -52.66
CA SER A 154 -11.79 5.94 -53.20
C SER A 154 -11.27 5.24 -54.46
N ALA A 155 -11.28 3.90 -54.32
CA ALA A 155 -11.39 2.83 -55.31
C ALA A 155 -10.10 2.21 -55.88
N THR A 156 -9.94 0.95 -55.49
CA THR A 156 -9.56 -0.20 -56.34
C THR A 156 -8.10 -0.37 -56.79
N SER A 157 -7.54 -1.49 -56.29
CA SER A 157 -6.78 -2.48 -57.06
C SER A 157 -5.26 -2.29 -57.22
N GLY A 158 -4.53 -3.31 -56.75
CA GLY A 158 -3.21 -3.70 -57.24
C GLY A 158 -2.05 -3.26 -56.35
N TYR A 159 -1.66 -4.07 -55.37
CA TYR A 159 -0.67 -5.15 -55.55
C TYR A 159 -0.44 -5.87 -54.22
N SER A 160 -1.02 -7.07 -54.11
CA SER A 160 -0.62 -8.13 -53.18
C SER A 160 0.57 -8.89 -53.78
N ALA A 161 1.55 -9.33 -52.97
CA ALA A 161 2.30 -10.58 -53.21
C ALA A 161 3.26 -10.98 -52.06
N THR A 162 2.78 -11.20 -50.83
CA THR A 162 3.49 -12.09 -49.88
C THR A 162 2.51 -12.94 -49.09
N SER A 163 1.75 -13.79 -49.79
CA SER A 163 0.97 -14.88 -49.18
C SER A 163 0.63 -15.95 -50.20
N THR A 164 1.62 -16.51 -50.91
CA THR A 164 1.45 -17.71 -51.76
C THR A 164 2.80 -18.41 -52.01
N SER A 165 3.41 -19.01 -51.00
CA SER A 165 4.49 -20.01 -51.24
C SER A 165 4.24 -21.37 -50.59
N SER A 166 3.16 -21.53 -49.82
CA SER A 166 2.81 -22.79 -49.16
C SER A 166 2.08 -23.79 -50.07
N PHE A 167 1.42 -23.32 -51.14
CA PHE A 167 0.57 -24.16 -51.98
C PHE A 167 1.34 -24.93 -53.07
N LYS A 168 2.55 -24.49 -53.46
CA LYS A 168 3.33 -25.22 -54.48
C LYS A 168 3.91 -26.55 -53.99
N LYS A 169 4.10 -26.74 -52.68
CA LYS A 169 4.62 -27.98 -52.07
C LYS A 169 3.55 -29.04 -51.79
N GLY A 170 2.26 -28.68 -51.84
CA GLY A 170 1.15 -29.63 -51.67
C GLY A 170 0.87 -30.45 -52.93
N HIS A 171 1.36 -29.99 -54.09
CA HIS A 171 1.14 -30.68 -55.37
C HIS A 171 1.87 -32.03 -55.43
N SER A 172 3.13 -32.14 -54.96
CA SER A 172 3.87 -33.41 -55.06
C SER A 172 3.31 -34.51 -54.17
N LEU A 173 2.85 -34.19 -52.95
CA LEU A 173 2.21 -35.19 -52.07
C LEU A 173 0.85 -35.61 -52.65
N ARG A 174 0.07 -34.65 -53.17
CA ARG A 174 -1.23 -34.92 -53.79
C ARG A 174 -1.10 -35.76 -55.06
N GLU A 175 -0.07 -35.50 -55.87
CA GLU A 175 0.29 -36.29 -57.05
C GLU A 175 0.68 -37.72 -56.64
N LYS A 176 1.51 -37.88 -55.61
CA LYS A 176 1.93 -39.20 -55.10
C LYS A 176 0.78 -39.99 -54.48
N LEU A 177 -0.16 -39.32 -53.81
CA LEU A 177 -1.39 -39.95 -53.33
C LEU A 177 -2.29 -40.39 -54.50
N ALA A 178 -2.41 -39.60 -55.56
CA ALA A 178 -3.15 -39.99 -56.76
C ALA A 178 -2.48 -41.18 -57.51
N GLU A 179 -1.15 -41.23 -57.54
CA GLU A 179 -0.40 -42.39 -58.04
C GLU A 179 -0.71 -43.65 -57.20
N MET A 180 -0.73 -43.53 -55.87
CA MET A 180 -1.12 -44.65 -54.98
C MET A 180 -2.56 -45.10 -55.17
N GLU A 181 -3.50 -44.17 -55.37
CA GLU A 181 -4.90 -44.49 -55.69
C GLU A 181 -5.00 -45.30 -56.99
N THR A 182 -4.23 -44.90 -58.00
CA THR A 182 -4.16 -45.62 -59.27
C THR A 182 -3.58 -47.02 -59.08
N PHE A 183 -2.50 -47.17 -58.32
CA PHE A 183 -1.93 -48.48 -58.00
C PHE A 183 -2.86 -49.35 -57.17
N ARG A 184 -3.60 -48.78 -56.22
CA ARG A 184 -4.64 -49.48 -55.44
C ARG A 184 -5.70 -50.05 -56.37
N ASP A 185 -6.20 -49.25 -57.31
CA ASP A 185 -7.24 -49.71 -58.25
C ASP A 185 -6.74 -50.81 -59.18
N ILE A 186 -5.46 -50.78 -59.57
CA ILE A 186 -4.81 -51.86 -60.33
C ILE A 186 -4.72 -53.12 -59.47
N LEU A 187 -4.24 -53.01 -58.22
CA LEU A 187 -4.14 -54.15 -57.31
C LEU A 187 -5.51 -54.78 -57.02
N CYS A 188 -6.57 -53.98 -56.79
CA CYS A 188 -7.91 -54.50 -56.57
C CYS A 188 -8.38 -55.35 -57.77
N ARG A 189 -8.21 -54.84 -59.00
CA ARG A 189 -8.55 -55.61 -60.21
C ARG A 189 -7.73 -56.90 -60.33
N GLN A 190 -6.45 -56.86 -59.98
CA GLN A 190 -5.57 -58.02 -60.04
C GLN A 190 -5.94 -59.07 -59.00
N VAL A 191 -6.25 -58.64 -57.78
CA VAL A 191 -6.74 -59.51 -56.70
C VAL A 191 -8.05 -60.15 -57.11
N ASP A 192 -8.99 -59.40 -57.70
CA ASP A 192 -10.26 -59.95 -58.19
C ASP A 192 -10.04 -60.98 -59.31
N THR A 193 -9.10 -60.73 -60.23
CA THR A 193 -8.75 -61.68 -61.30
C THR A 193 -8.09 -62.95 -60.75
N LEU A 194 -7.16 -62.80 -59.81
CA LEU A 194 -6.50 -63.92 -59.12
C LEU A 194 -7.52 -64.73 -58.30
N GLN A 195 -8.42 -64.05 -57.58
CA GLN A 195 -9.48 -64.68 -56.79
C GLN A 195 -10.42 -65.49 -57.69
N LYS A 196 -10.89 -64.92 -58.80
CA LYS A 196 -11.71 -65.65 -59.79
C LYS A 196 -10.99 -66.87 -60.38
N PHE A 197 -9.68 -66.79 -60.57
CA PHE A 197 -8.89 -67.94 -61.00
C PHE A 197 -8.85 -69.03 -59.93
N PHE A 198 -8.58 -68.68 -58.66
CA PHE A 198 -8.58 -69.64 -57.56
C PHE A 198 -9.96 -70.25 -57.29
N ASP A 199 -11.02 -69.44 -57.35
CA ASP A 199 -12.41 -69.90 -57.21
C ASP A 199 -12.77 -70.87 -58.35
N GLY A 200 -12.38 -70.55 -59.59
CA GLY A 200 -12.56 -71.44 -60.74
C GLY A 200 -11.79 -72.76 -60.65
N CYS A 201 -10.59 -72.75 -60.03
CA CYS A 201 -9.86 -73.97 -59.72
C CYS A 201 -10.54 -74.78 -58.60
N ALA A 202 -11.05 -74.13 -57.55
CA ALA A 202 -11.74 -74.78 -56.45
C ALA A 202 -13.06 -75.44 -56.91
N ASP A 203 -13.82 -74.77 -57.79
CA ASP A 203 -15.05 -75.29 -58.40
C ASP A 203 -14.80 -76.47 -59.36
N ALA A 204 -13.64 -76.49 -60.02
CA ALA A 204 -13.25 -77.61 -60.89
C ALA A 204 -12.90 -78.87 -60.10
N VAL A 205 -12.34 -78.73 -58.89
CA VAL A 205 -12.03 -79.85 -57.99
C VAL A 205 -13.31 -80.43 -57.37
N THR A 206 -14.26 -79.59 -56.96
CA THR A 206 -15.55 -80.04 -56.38
C THR A 206 -16.46 -80.72 -57.40
N LYS A 207 -16.41 -80.33 -58.70
CA LYS A 207 -17.16 -81.02 -59.76
C LYS A 207 -16.59 -82.38 -60.16
N ASP A 208 -15.28 -82.61 -59.99
CA ASP A 208 -14.63 -83.89 -60.27
C ASP A 208 -14.95 -84.96 -59.21
N GLU A 209 -15.15 -84.56 -57.96
CA GLU A 209 -15.60 -85.46 -56.87
C GLU A 209 -17.06 -85.89 -57.04
N LEU A 210 -17.95 -85.00 -57.50
CA LEU A 210 -19.38 -85.30 -57.67
C LEU A 210 -19.72 -86.10 -58.94
N GLN A 211 -18.81 -86.19 -59.92
CA GLN A 211 -18.99 -86.99 -61.13
C GLN A 211 -18.49 -88.44 -60.98
N ARG A 212 -17.58 -88.69 -60.04
CA ARG A 212 -17.07 -90.04 -59.75
C ARG A 212 -18.05 -90.91 -58.96
N ASP A 213 -19.03 -90.28 -58.30
CA ASP A 213 -19.96 -90.91 -57.35
C ASP A 213 -21.32 -91.34 -57.97
N LYS A 214 -21.44 -91.39 -59.31
CA LYS A 214 -22.73 -91.70 -60.01
C LYS A 214 -22.68 -92.75 -61.12
N ILE A 215 -21.59 -93.49 -61.35
CA ILE A 215 -21.53 -94.51 -62.41
C ILE A 215 -20.93 -95.81 -61.84
N VAL A 216 -21.78 -96.85 -61.70
CA VAL A 216 -21.54 -98.29 -61.40
C VAL A 216 -21.27 -98.59 -59.92
N GLU A 217 -22.25 -98.88 -59.04
CA GLU A 217 -23.14 -100.05 -58.94
C GLU A 217 -22.50 -101.43 -59.23
N ASP A 218 -22.58 -102.28 -58.20
CA ASP A 218 -22.46 -103.74 -58.17
C ASP A 218 -21.09 -104.45 -58.34
N ASP A 219 -20.78 -105.16 -57.24
CA ASP A 219 -20.30 -106.55 -57.15
C ASP A 219 -18.94 -106.94 -57.77
N GLU A 220 -17.94 -107.20 -56.92
CA GLU A 220 -17.58 -108.57 -56.53
C GLU A 220 -16.41 -108.66 -55.52
N ASP A 221 -16.57 -109.63 -54.63
CA ASP A 221 -15.64 -110.43 -53.82
C ASP A 221 -14.11 -110.22 -53.84
N GLY A 222 -13.53 -110.37 -52.64
CA GLY A 222 -12.30 -111.16 -52.48
C GLY A 222 -11.04 -110.43 -51.96
N PHE A 223 -10.75 -110.62 -50.67
CA PHE A 223 -9.41 -110.58 -50.02
C PHE A 223 -8.30 -111.32 -50.85
N PRO A 224 -6.97 -111.25 -50.53
CA PRO A 224 -6.21 -110.50 -49.51
C PRO A 224 -4.82 -109.92 -49.96
N THR A 225 -4.12 -109.24 -49.02
CA THR A 225 -2.64 -109.24 -48.78
C THR A 225 -1.61 -108.54 -49.71
N THR A 226 -0.80 -107.70 -49.03
CA THR A 226 0.67 -107.50 -49.07
C THR A 226 1.44 -107.07 -50.34
N ARG A 227 2.26 -106.03 -50.09
CA ARG A 227 3.64 -105.78 -50.58
C ARG A 227 3.88 -105.18 -51.98
N SER A 228 4.41 -103.95 -51.92
CA SER A 228 5.69 -103.48 -52.49
C SER A 228 6.04 -103.64 -53.99
N ASN A 229 6.39 -102.47 -54.56
CA ASN A 229 7.55 -102.18 -55.41
C ASN A 229 7.50 -102.42 -56.93
N GLY A 230 8.05 -101.42 -57.65
CA GLY A 230 8.64 -101.53 -59.01
C GLY A 230 7.66 -101.25 -60.13
N GLU A 231 7.67 -100.04 -60.69
CA GLU A 231 8.35 -99.71 -61.97
C GLU A 231 7.85 -100.53 -63.17
N PHE A 232 7.27 -99.85 -64.17
CA PHE A 232 7.84 -99.69 -65.53
C PHE A 232 6.78 -99.17 -66.54
N LEU A 233 7.15 -98.04 -67.18
CA LEU A 233 6.98 -97.61 -68.58
C LEU A 233 5.65 -97.74 -69.37
N HIS A 234 5.30 -96.58 -69.97
CA HIS A 234 4.77 -96.34 -71.32
C HIS A 234 3.81 -97.35 -71.96
N ASN A 235 2.57 -96.94 -72.28
CA ASN A 235 2.22 -96.55 -73.67
C ASN A 235 0.78 -96.02 -73.83
N ASN A 236 0.69 -94.97 -74.66
CA ASN A 236 -0.29 -94.69 -75.72
C ASN A 236 -1.82 -94.73 -75.53
N ASN A 237 -2.36 -93.58 -75.94
CA ASN A 237 -3.57 -93.36 -76.73
C ASN A 237 -4.94 -93.66 -76.12
N GLY A 238 -5.63 -92.56 -75.81
CA GLY A 238 -6.72 -92.16 -76.70
C GLY A 238 -8.10 -92.30 -76.10
N SER A 239 -8.60 -91.21 -75.50
CA SER A 239 -10.01 -90.85 -75.54
C SER A 239 -10.10 -89.33 -75.40
N LYS A 240 -10.42 -88.66 -76.50
CA LYS A 240 -10.75 -87.24 -76.53
C LYS A 240 -12.04 -87.04 -75.73
N GLU A 241 -11.93 -86.55 -74.50
CA GLU A 241 -13.00 -85.77 -73.89
C GLU A 241 -12.52 -84.36 -73.60
N LYS A 242 -13.30 -83.45 -74.17
CA LYS A 242 -13.07 -82.02 -74.28
C LYS A 242 -13.33 -81.40 -72.91
N ARG A 243 -12.31 -81.32 -72.05
CA ARG A 243 -12.33 -80.40 -70.89
C ARG A 243 -12.05 -79.00 -71.41
N GLU A 244 -13.10 -78.20 -71.55
CA GLU A 244 -13.01 -76.76 -71.72
C GLU A 244 -12.33 -76.19 -70.46
N CYS A 245 -11.01 -76.09 -70.53
CA CYS A 245 -10.22 -75.33 -69.59
C CYS A 245 -10.58 -73.85 -69.78
N ILE A 246 -10.80 -73.16 -68.67
CA ILE A 246 -11.17 -71.75 -68.56
C ILE A 246 -10.26 -70.92 -69.48
N ASN A 247 -10.81 -70.49 -70.62
CA ASN A 247 -10.09 -69.67 -71.60
C ASN A 247 -9.80 -68.28 -71.00
N GLY A 248 -8.51 -67.92 -70.90
CA GLY A 248 -8.08 -66.53 -71.14
C GLY A 248 -7.35 -65.78 -70.03
N ILE A 249 -6.99 -66.38 -68.88
CA ILE A 249 -6.29 -65.64 -67.80
C ILE A 249 -4.78 -65.95 -67.81
N ASP A 250 -3.94 -64.96 -68.14
CA ASP A 250 -2.47 -65.04 -68.02
C ASP A 250 -2.04 -64.82 -66.56
N PHE A 251 -2.16 -65.87 -65.74
CA PHE A 251 -1.81 -65.83 -64.31
C PHE A 251 -0.37 -65.35 -64.05
N LYS A 252 0.56 -65.70 -64.92
CA LYS A 252 1.97 -65.31 -64.78
C LYS A 252 2.14 -63.80 -65.04
N GLY A 253 1.46 -63.27 -66.05
CA GLY A 253 1.38 -61.83 -66.31
C GLY A 253 0.76 -61.06 -65.14
N GLU A 254 -0.33 -61.57 -64.56
CA GLU A 254 -1.00 -60.94 -63.41
C GLU A 254 -0.14 -60.95 -62.14
N ALA A 255 0.55 -62.06 -61.83
CA ALA A 255 1.43 -62.15 -60.68
C ALA A 255 2.67 -61.24 -60.80
N ILE A 256 3.24 -61.10 -61.99
CA ILE A 256 4.36 -60.17 -62.25
C ILE A 256 3.91 -58.73 -62.08
N THR A 257 2.73 -58.39 -62.61
CA THR A 257 2.19 -57.03 -62.54
C THR A 257 1.76 -56.68 -61.11
N PHE A 258 1.21 -57.63 -60.34
CA PHE A 258 0.93 -57.49 -58.91
C PHE A 258 2.19 -57.18 -58.10
N LYS A 259 3.27 -57.93 -58.36
CA LYS A 259 4.58 -57.69 -57.72
C LYS A 259 5.13 -56.30 -58.07
N ALA A 260 5.08 -55.90 -59.35
CA ALA A 260 5.55 -54.59 -59.80
C ALA A 260 4.73 -53.44 -59.18
N THR A 261 3.41 -53.59 -59.14
CA THR A 261 2.49 -52.59 -58.56
C THR A 261 2.71 -52.44 -57.05
N THR A 262 2.90 -53.56 -56.33
CA THR A 262 3.20 -53.55 -54.88
C THR A 262 4.53 -52.85 -54.58
N VAL A 263 5.57 -53.11 -55.38
CA VAL A 263 6.87 -52.42 -55.25
C VAL A 263 6.72 -50.91 -55.54
N GLY A 264 5.92 -50.54 -56.54
CA GLY A 264 5.62 -49.13 -56.86
C GLY A 264 4.90 -48.40 -55.71
N ILE A 265 3.94 -49.05 -55.05
CA ILE A 265 3.26 -48.50 -53.87
C ILE A 265 4.23 -48.31 -52.71
N LEU A 266 5.07 -49.30 -52.41
CA LEU A 266 6.04 -49.21 -51.32
C LEU A 266 7.03 -48.05 -51.54
N ALA A 267 7.52 -47.87 -52.76
CA ALA A 267 8.39 -46.75 -53.11
C ALA A 267 7.67 -45.39 -52.96
N THR A 268 6.41 -45.32 -53.37
CA THR A 268 5.59 -44.10 -53.28
C THR A 268 5.27 -43.74 -51.82
N LEU A 269 4.92 -44.74 -51.00
CA LEU A 269 4.72 -44.59 -49.56
C LEU A 269 5.97 -44.07 -48.86
N SER A 270 7.13 -44.66 -49.16
CA SER A 270 8.42 -44.21 -48.62
C SER A 270 8.68 -42.73 -48.95
N HIS A 271 8.42 -42.33 -50.20
CA HIS A 271 8.57 -40.93 -50.60
C HIS A 271 7.56 -39.99 -49.93
N CYS A 272 6.32 -40.42 -49.71
CA CYS A 272 5.32 -39.66 -48.96
C CYS A 272 5.76 -39.43 -47.50
N ILE A 273 6.33 -40.45 -46.86
CA ILE A 273 6.89 -40.34 -45.50
C ILE A 273 8.02 -39.31 -45.47
N ASP A 274 8.98 -39.36 -46.41
CA ASP A 274 10.07 -38.39 -46.50
C ASP A 274 9.56 -36.94 -46.68
N LEU A 275 8.50 -36.76 -47.48
CA LEU A 275 7.89 -35.45 -47.68
C LEU A 275 7.19 -34.94 -46.41
N MET A 276 6.56 -35.83 -45.64
CA MET A 276 5.94 -35.51 -44.36
C MET A 276 6.99 -35.13 -43.31
N VAL A 277 8.07 -35.91 -43.18
CA VAL A 277 9.18 -35.61 -42.26
C VAL A 277 9.83 -34.27 -42.60
N LYS A 278 10.11 -33.99 -43.88
CA LYS A 278 10.65 -32.67 -44.30
C LYS A 278 9.69 -31.52 -44.00
N ARG A 279 8.38 -31.76 -44.06
CA ARG A 279 7.37 -30.76 -43.72
C ARG A 279 7.34 -30.52 -42.21
N GLU A 280 7.38 -31.58 -41.40
CA GLU A 280 7.46 -31.52 -39.95
C GLU A 280 8.70 -30.75 -39.48
N ASP A 281 9.88 -31.09 -39.98
CA ASP A 281 11.13 -30.36 -39.69
C ASP A 281 11.03 -28.86 -40.01
N SER A 282 10.36 -28.53 -41.12
CA SER A 282 10.15 -27.12 -41.50
C SER A 282 9.19 -26.41 -40.56
N TRP A 283 8.19 -27.10 -40.02
CA TRP A 283 7.27 -26.53 -39.03
C TRP A 283 7.93 -26.40 -37.67
N GLN A 284 8.71 -27.39 -37.25
CA GLN A 284 9.49 -27.35 -36.02
C GLN A 284 10.42 -26.13 -36.00
N LYS A 285 11.19 -25.92 -37.08
CA LYS A 285 12.06 -24.73 -37.21
C LYS A 285 11.32 -23.40 -37.18
N ARG A 286 10.05 -23.35 -37.61
CA ARG A 286 9.22 -22.14 -37.52
C ARG A 286 8.73 -21.91 -36.10
N LEU A 287 8.30 -22.98 -35.43
CA LEU A 287 7.88 -22.94 -34.04
C LEU A 287 9.03 -22.47 -33.14
N ASP A 288 10.23 -23.02 -33.32
CA ASP A 288 11.42 -22.65 -32.55
C ASP A 288 11.77 -21.15 -32.72
N LYS A 289 11.67 -20.63 -33.95
CA LYS A 289 11.87 -19.20 -34.22
C LYS A 289 10.83 -18.32 -33.53
N GLU A 290 9.59 -18.77 -33.47
CA GLU A 290 8.51 -18.00 -32.83
C GLU A 290 8.62 -18.04 -31.31
N MET A 291 8.98 -19.18 -30.72
CA MET A 291 9.29 -19.30 -29.29
C MET A 291 10.46 -18.38 -28.89
N GLU A 292 11.52 -18.34 -29.70
CA GLU A 292 12.68 -17.49 -29.44
C GLU A 292 12.36 -15.99 -29.57
N LYS A 293 11.50 -15.58 -30.51
CA LYS A 293 10.98 -14.20 -30.56
C LYS A 293 10.17 -13.86 -29.32
N ARG A 294 9.27 -14.76 -28.91
CA ARG A 294 8.45 -14.58 -27.69
C ARG A 294 9.33 -14.41 -26.46
N ARG A 295 10.35 -15.27 -26.29
CA ARG A 295 11.33 -15.17 -25.21
C ARG A 295 12.03 -13.80 -25.18
N ARG A 296 12.49 -13.31 -26.33
CA ARG A 296 13.12 -11.97 -26.42
C ARG A 296 12.18 -10.83 -26.05
N VAL A 297 10.91 -10.90 -26.48
CA VAL A 297 9.91 -9.87 -26.13
C VAL A 297 9.58 -9.93 -24.64
N GLU A 298 9.43 -11.12 -24.05
CA GLU A 298 9.20 -11.29 -22.61
C GLU A 298 10.38 -10.79 -21.77
N GLU A 299 11.62 -11.03 -22.22
CA GLU A 299 12.83 -10.49 -21.57
C GLU A 299 12.93 -8.97 -21.69
N ALA A 300 12.64 -8.42 -22.87
CA ALA A 300 12.58 -6.97 -23.07
C ALA A 300 11.50 -6.32 -22.19
N TYR A 301 10.33 -6.95 -22.07
CA TYR A 301 9.26 -6.50 -21.17
C TYR A 301 9.69 -6.53 -19.70
N LYS A 302 10.30 -7.63 -19.24
CA LYS A 302 10.85 -7.72 -17.86
C LYS A 302 11.91 -6.67 -17.59
N SER A 303 12.78 -6.40 -18.56
CA SER A 303 13.81 -5.37 -18.47
C SER A 303 13.21 -3.97 -18.40
N ALA A 304 12.24 -3.64 -19.26
CA ALA A 304 11.51 -2.38 -19.23
C ALA A 304 10.75 -2.19 -17.90
N LEU A 305 10.16 -3.26 -17.36
CA LEU A 305 9.47 -3.24 -16.07
C LEU A 305 10.43 -3.04 -14.89
N SER A 306 11.64 -3.62 -14.98
CA SER A 306 12.71 -3.35 -14.01
C SER A 306 13.25 -1.92 -14.11
N GLU A 307 13.37 -1.36 -15.30
CA GLU A 307 13.71 0.06 -15.49
C GLU A 307 12.62 0.99 -14.97
N LEU A 308 11.34 0.66 -15.17
CA LEU A 308 10.21 1.40 -14.61
C LEU A 308 10.27 1.42 -13.07
N LYS A 309 10.59 0.27 -12.46
CA LYS A 309 10.82 0.14 -11.01
C LYS A 309 12.08 0.87 -10.52
N LYS A 310 13.07 1.12 -11.37
CA LYS A 310 14.26 1.94 -11.03
C LYS A 310 14.00 3.43 -11.20
N LYS A 311 13.09 3.81 -12.12
CA LYS A 311 12.65 5.19 -12.34
C LYS A 311 11.63 5.69 -11.32
N SER A 312 11.10 4.84 -10.45
CA SER A 312 10.34 5.30 -9.26
C SER A 312 11.31 5.84 -8.21
N HIS A 313 11.90 7.00 -8.50
CA HIS A 313 12.61 7.78 -7.50
C HIS A 313 11.56 8.41 -6.55
N PHE A 314 11.52 7.86 -5.33
CA PHE A 314 11.16 8.43 -4.04
C PHE A 314 10.19 9.64 -3.97
N GLY A 315 9.14 9.51 -3.16
CA GLY A 315 8.73 10.66 -2.32
C GLY A 315 7.56 11.53 -2.78
N GLY A 316 6.51 10.97 -3.37
CA GLY A 316 5.35 11.75 -3.82
C GLY A 316 4.20 11.85 -2.80
N PRO A 317 3.36 12.89 -2.87
CA PRO A 317 2.15 13.04 -2.04
C PRO A 317 1.12 11.92 -2.26
N ASP A 318 1.18 11.20 -3.38
CA ASP A 318 0.28 10.08 -3.71
C ASP A 318 0.48 8.83 -2.82
N TYR A 319 1.50 8.85 -1.96
CA TYR A 319 1.79 7.81 -0.97
C TYR A 319 1.15 8.09 0.41
N GLU A 320 0.50 9.25 0.63
CA GLU A 320 0.15 9.70 1.98
C GLU A 320 -1.25 9.28 2.49
N GLU A 321 -2.30 9.18 1.66
CA GLU A 321 -3.68 9.19 2.21
C GLU A 321 -4.58 8.02 1.78
N GLY A 322 -5.16 7.35 2.79
CA GLY A 322 -6.24 6.37 2.64
C GLY A 322 -5.80 4.90 2.62
N PRO A 323 -6.76 3.97 2.50
CA PRO A 323 -6.52 2.52 2.55
C PRO A 323 -5.64 1.97 1.41
N ASN A 324 -5.19 2.83 0.49
CA ASN A 324 -4.43 2.47 -0.71
C ASN A 324 -3.00 3.06 -0.71
N SER A 325 -2.47 3.50 0.44
CA SER A 325 -1.07 3.95 0.53
C SER A 325 -0.12 2.85 0.04
N LEU A 326 0.81 3.22 -0.85
CA LEU A 326 1.80 2.32 -1.47
C LEU A 326 3.14 2.29 -0.72
N ILE A 327 3.21 2.85 0.49
CA ILE A 327 4.40 2.77 1.34
C ILE A 327 4.58 1.32 1.82
N ASN A 328 5.80 0.80 1.75
CA ASN A 328 6.09 -0.50 2.32
C ASN A 328 6.18 -0.38 3.86
N GLU A 329 5.93 -1.49 4.57
CA GLU A 329 5.86 -1.48 6.03
C GLU A 329 7.17 -0.99 6.69
N ASP A 330 8.33 -1.34 6.14
CA ASP A 330 9.64 -1.01 6.73
C ASP A 330 9.95 0.50 6.64
N GLU A 331 9.81 1.12 5.46
CA GLU A 331 9.99 2.58 5.30
C GLU A 331 8.96 3.37 6.10
N PHE A 332 7.76 2.78 6.29
CA PHE A 332 6.72 3.32 7.13
C PHE A 332 7.13 3.34 8.61
N PHE A 333 7.70 2.24 9.12
CA PHE A 333 8.16 2.15 10.50
C PHE A 333 9.29 3.14 10.78
N ASP A 334 10.27 3.25 9.88
CA ASP A 334 11.37 4.20 10.00
C ASP A 334 10.86 5.66 10.03
N ALA A 335 9.85 5.98 9.22
CA ALA A 335 9.25 7.32 9.19
C ALA A 335 8.48 7.64 10.46
N VAL A 336 7.68 6.70 10.98
CA VAL A 336 6.91 6.85 12.22
C VAL A 336 7.85 6.97 13.42
N GLU A 337 8.86 6.12 13.53
CA GLU A 337 9.85 6.19 14.60
C GLU A 337 10.63 7.51 14.55
N ALA A 338 11.13 7.91 13.38
CA ALA A 338 11.84 9.18 13.22
C ALA A 338 10.96 10.42 13.49
N ALA A 339 9.66 10.37 13.18
CA ALA A 339 8.73 11.46 13.49
C ALA A 339 8.54 11.60 15.01
N LEU A 340 8.43 10.47 15.71
CA LEU A 340 8.24 10.44 17.15
C LEU A 340 9.52 10.83 17.90
N ASP A 341 10.69 10.42 17.42
CA ASP A 341 11.99 10.87 17.94
C ASP A 341 12.20 12.38 17.76
N ARG A 342 11.73 12.96 16.66
CA ARG A 342 11.76 14.42 16.47
C ARG A 342 10.81 15.12 17.44
N GLN A 343 9.63 14.55 17.67
CA GLN A 343 8.68 15.07 18.63
C GLN A 343 9.28 15.10 20.04
N ASP A 344 10.00 14.04 20.43
CA ASP A 344 10.72 13.97 21.70
C ASP A 344 11.81 15.06 21.80
N LYS A 345 12.60 15.26 20.73
CA LYS A 345 13.63 16.32 20.70
C LYS A 345 13.04 17.72 20.83
N ILE A 346 11.90 17.98 20.19
CA ILE A 346 11.18 19.26 20.30
C ILE A 346 10.65 19.43 21.73
N GLU A 347 10.10 18.37 22.32
CA GLU A 347 9.60 18.37 23.70
C GLU A 347 10.72 18.62 24.72
N GLU A 348 11.86 17.96 24.59
CA GLU A 348 13.04 18.16 25.44
C GLU A 348 13.57 19.60 25.36
N GLN A 349 13.64 20.17 24.15
CA GLN A 349 14.03 21.58 23.96
C GLN A 349 13.05 22.53 24.65
N SER A 350 11.75 22.30 24.48
CA SER A 350 10.71 23.14 25.09
C SER A 350 10.69 23.04 26.63
N GLN A 351 11.01 21.87 27.20
CA GLN A 351 11.11 21.68 28.65
C GLN A 351 12.37 22.32 29.24
N CYS A 352 13.48 22.28 28.52
CA CYS A 352 14.71 22.98 28.89
C CYS A 352 14.50 24.50 28.90
N GLU A 353 13.73 25.05 27.94
CA GLU A 353 13.39 26.47 27.91
C GLU A 353 12.41 26.86 29.04
N LYS A 354 11.39 26.05 29.32
CA LYS A 354 10.45 26.30 30.43
C LYS A 354 11.10 26.27 31.80
N SER A 355 12.02 25.33 32.04
CA SER A 355 12.79 25.24 33.29
C SER A 355 13.75 26.42 33.49
N ARG A 356 14.10 27.15 32.42
CA ARG A 356 14.91 28.38 32.49
C ARG A 356 14.11 29.64 32.88
N ILE A 357 12.78 29.63 32.72
CA ILE A 357 11.92 30.84 32.80
C ILE A 357 11.04 30.89 34.07
N GLN A 358 10.77 29.78 34.77
CA GLN A 358 9.99 29.82 36.01
C GLN A 358 10.81 30.25 37.24
N ARG A 359 10.85 31.56 37.52
CA ARG A 359 10.91 32.08 38.91
C ARG A 359 9.66 32.89 39.20
N SER A 360 9.06 32.55 40.35
CA SER A 360 8.00 33.24 41.10
C SER A 360 6.63 33.38 40.42
N SER A 361 5.67 32.56 40.86
CA SER A 361 4.37 33.07 41.26
C SER A 361 3.88 32.35 42.51
N SER A 362 3.39 33.11 43.49
CA SER A 362 2.89 32.66 44.78
C SER A 362 1.39 32.40 44.70
N VAL A 363 0.96 31.21 45.12
CA VAL A 363 -0.46 30.84 45.26
C VAL A 363 -0.96 31.31 46.65
N PRO A 364 -2.14 31.94 46.78
CA PRO A 364 -2.70 32.29 48.08
C PRO A 364 -3.34 31.06 48.74
N SER A 365 -3.09 30.92 50.05
CA SER A 365 -3.71 29.94 50.94
C SER A 365 -5.11 30.40 51.36
N GLY A 366 -6.08 29.50 51.37
CA GLY A 366 -7.41 29.78 51.94
C GLY A 366 -8.38 28.60 51.83
N ASP A 367 -8.38 27.76 52.86
CA ASP A 367 -9.46 26.80 53.16
C ASP A 367 -10.75 27.53 53.52
N ILE A 368 -11.87 27.24 52.86
CA ILE A 368 -13.22 27.37 53.44
C ILE A 368 -14.10 26.23 52.91
N TYR A 369 -14.40 25.27 53.79
CA TYR A 369 -15.49 24.30 53.63
C TYR A 369 -16.84 24.94 54.01
N SER A 370 -17.89 24.48 53.31
CA SER A 370 -19.31 24.46 53.72
C SER A 370 -20.24 25.63 53.31
N SER A 371 -21.15 25.38 52.38
CA SER A 371 -22.61 25.31 52.64
C SER A 371 -23.40 24.98 51.38
N VAL A 372 -24.48 24.21 51.56
CA VAL A 372 -25.44 23.80 50.52
C VAL A 372 -26.14 25.03 49.93
N GLY A 373 -25.83 25.35 48.68
CA GLY A 373 -26.59 26.30 47.88
C GLY A 373 -27.62 25.57 47.02
N SER A 374 -28.91 25.69 47.36
CA SER A 374 -30.01 25.23 46.52
C SER A 374 -30.04 26.04 45.22
N HIS A 375 -29.55 25.49 44.10
CA HIS A 375 -29.67 26.13 42.80
C HIS A 375 -31.01 25.79 42.15
N ARG A 376 -31.82 26.83 41.98
CA ARG A 376 -33.16 26.80 41.40
C ARG A 376 -33.04 26.86 39.88
N LEU A 377 -32.76 25.72 39.23
CA LEU A 377 -32.92 25.51 37.77
C LEU A 377 -32.82 24.00 37.38
N ALA A 378 -33.20 23.10 38.28
CA ALA A 378 -33.21 21.64 38.04
C ALA A 378 -34.44 21.13 37.26
N GLU A 379 -35.11 21.98 36.48
CA GLU A 379 -36.27 21.59 35.68
C GLU A 379 -36.07 22.05 34.23
N LYS A 380 -35.32 21.23 33.49
CA LYS A 380 -35.21 21.11 32.01
C LYS A 380 -33.74 21.00 31.59
N VAL A 381 -33.13 19.85 31.85
CA VAL A 381 -32.05 19.36 31.00
C VAL A 381 -32.36 17.91 30.67
N ASN A 382 -32.22 17.61 29.39
CA ASN A 382 -32.61 16.37 28.74
C ASN A 382 -32.17 15.11 29.49
N LEU A 383 -33.03 14.10 29.34
CA LEU A 383 -32.96 12.73 29.79
C LEU A 383 -31.73 11.97 29.22
N PHE A 384 -30.48 12.38 29.46
CA PHE A 384 -29.29 11.64 28.99
C PHE A 384 -27.98 11.79 29.80
N LEU A 385 -27.92 12.65 30.83
CA LEU A 385 -26.74 12.81 31.69
C LEU A 385 -27.15 12.66 33.16
N CYS A 386 -27.31 11.42 33.61
CA CYS A 386 -27.78 11.11 34.95
C CYS A 386 -26.58 10.84 35.88
N PRO A 387 -26.58 11.31 37.14
CA PRO A 387 -25.56 10.97 38.15
C PRO A 387 -25.30 9.47 38.32
N CYS A 388 -26.25 8.62 37.91
CA CYS A 388 -26.11 7.16 37.90
C CYS A 388 -24.99 6.67 36.98
N GLY A 389 -24.67 7.39 35.90
CA GLY A 389 -23.63 6.97 34.95
C GLY A 389 -22.23 7.02 35.54
N VAL A 390 -21.94 8.01 36.41
CA VAL A 390 -20.64 8.08 37.11
C VAL A 390 -20.51 6.93 38.10
N GLU A 391 -21.54 6.69 38.90
CA GLU A 391 -21.52 5.64 39.93
C GLU A 391 -21.39 4.24 39.31
N GLU A 392 -22.12 3.98 38.23
CA GLU A 392 -22.02 2.72 37.48
C GLU A 392 -20.60 2.48 36.95
N MET A 393 -19.99 3.50 36.34
CA MET A 393 -18.63 3.40 35.79
C MET A 393 -17.58 3.20 36.88
N VAL A 394 -17.72 3.92 38.00
CA VAL A 394 -16.85 3.76 39.19
C VAL A 394 -16.96 2.34 39.73
N GLN A 395 -18.19 1.84 39.92
CA GLN A 395 -18.42 0.49 40.44
C GLN A 395 -17.87 -0.59 39.49
N ASN A 396 -18.06 -0.43 38.18
CA ASN A 396 -17.48 -1.33 37.17
C ASN A 396 -15.95 -1.39 37.26
N HIS A 397 -15.28 -0.24 37.41
CA HIS A 397 -13.83 -0.22 37.58
C HIS A 397 -13.38 -0.88 38.89
N MET A 398 -14.08 -0.65 40.00
CA MET A 398 -13.77 -1.31 41.26
C MET A 398 -13.91 -2.83 41.19
N THR A 399 -14.93 -3.34 40.48
CA THR A 399 -15.19 -4.78 40.38
C THR A 399 -14.22 -5.49 39.44
N TYR A 400 -13.88 -4.89 38.29
CA TYR A 400 -13.15 -5.58 37.23
C TYR A 400 -11.71 -5.10 37.04
N SER A 401 -11.42 -3.82 37.27
CA SER A 401 -10.11 -3.24 36.90
C SER A 401 -9.01 -3.52 37.91
N LEU A 402 -9.34 -3.86 39.17
CA LEU A 402 -8.35 -4.20 40.21
C LEU A 402 -7.88 -5.67 40.20
N GLN A 403 -8.53 -6.56 39.45
CA GLN A 403 -8.19 -7.99 39.39
C GLN A 403 -6.76 -8.21 38.88
N ASP A 404 -5.96 -9.08 39.51
CA ASP A 404 -4.59 -9.31 39.06
C ASP A 404 -4.55 -9.92 37.63
N VAL A 405 -3.64 -9.43 36.80
CA VAL A 405 -3.45 -9.88 35.41
C VAL A 405 -2.11 -10.55 35.19
N GLY A 406 -1.21 -10.58 36.19
CA GLY A 406 0.13 -11.17 36.06
C GLY A 406 0.14 -12.67 35.74
N GLY A 407 -0.93 -13.39 36.09
CA GLY A 407 -1.11 -14.82 35.78
C GLY A 407 -2.15 -15.10 34.68
N ASP A 408 -2.77 -14.09 34.08
CA ASP A 408 -3.80 -14.27 33.06
C ASP A 408 -3.16 -14.35 31.67
N ALA A 409 -3.24 -15.52 31.03
CA ALA A 409 -2.68 -15.76 29.71
C ALA A 409 -3.30 -14.88 28.59
N ASN A 410 -4.46 -14.26 28.85
CA ASN A 410 -5.09 -13.34 27.91
C ASN A 410 -4.44 -11.95 27.90
N TRP A 411 -3.59 -11.63 28.89
CA TRP A 411 -2.89 -10.37 28.99
C TRP A 411 -1.42 -10.53 28.62
N GLN A 412 -0.97 -9.75 27.65
CA GLN A 412 0.41 -9.70 27.23
C GLN A 412 1.15 -8.60 27.99
N LEU A 413 2.22 -8.94 28.72
CA LEU A 413 3.15 -7.97 29.28
C LEU A 413 3.95 -7.32 28.14
N VAL A 414 3.81 -6.01 27.98
CA VAL A 414 4.41 -5.24 26.88
C VAL A 414 5.69 -4.55 27.31
N VAL A 415 5.68 -3.99 28.52
CA VAL A 415 6.80 -3.23 29.11
C VAL A 415 6.85 -3.52 30.61
N GLU A 416 8.06 -3.73 31.13
CA GLU A 416 8.36 -3.81 32.55
C GLU A 416 9.58 -2.93 32.86
N GLU A 417 9.38 -1.87 33.64
CA GLU A 417 10.42 -0.93 34.08
C GLU A 417 10.35 -0.76 35.60
N GLY A 418 11.21 -1.48 36.32
CA GLY A 418 11.21 -1.48 37.79
C GLY A 418 9.86 -1.97 38.34
N GLU A 419 9.17 -1.10 39.08
CA GLU A 419 7.84 -1.38 39.64
C GLU A 419 6.69 -1.12 38.66
N MET A 420 6.98 -0.59 37.45
CA MET A 420 5.96 -0.33 36.43
C MET A 420 5.82 -1.53 35.51
N LYS A 421 4.59 -2.03 35.36
CA LYS A 421 4.24 -3.11 34.42
C LYS A 421 3.08 -2.67 33.55
N VAL A 422 3.21 -2.79 32.24
CA VAL A 422 2.18 -2.42 31.27
C VAL A 422 1.77 -3.65 30.48
N TYR A 423 0.49 -3.98 30.55
CA TYR A 423 -0.15 -5.10 29.91
C TYR A 423 -1.13 -4.63 28.83
N ARG A 424 -1.28 -5.42 27.77
CA ARG A 424 -2.31 -5.22 26.75
C ARG A 424 -3.00 -6.54 26.42
N ARG A 425 -4.22 -6.46 25.92
CA ARG A 425 -4.90 -7.58 25.26
C ARG A 425 -5.20 -7.16 23.82
N GLU A 426 -4.79 -7.96 22.85
CA GLU A 426 -5.08 -7.64 21.44
C GLU A 426 -6.55 -7.94 21.13
N VAL A 427 -7.31 -6.92 20.75
CA VAL A 427 -8.73 -7.00 20.41
C VAL A 427 -9.00 -6.12 19.21
N GLU A 428 -9.56 -6.71 18.15
CA GLU A 428 -10.00 -5.99 16.97
C GLU A 428 -11.48 -6.28 16.71
N GLU A 429 -12.27 -5.23 16.53
CA GLU A 429 -13.68 -5.32 16.19
C GLU A 429 -13.92 -4.59 14.87
N ASN A 430 -14.40 -5.29 13.84
CA ASN A 430 -14.60 -4.73 12.49
C ASN A 430 -13.34 -4.07 11.89
N GLY A 431 -12.15 -4.62 12.19
CA GLY A 431 -10.86 -4.07 11.75
C GLY A 431 -10.43 -2.81 12.49
N ILE A 432 -11.13 -2.44 13.58
CA ILE A 432 -10.76 -1.34 14.47
C ILE A 432 -10.10 -1.93 15.72
N VAL A 433 -8.89 -1.46 16.04
CA VAL A 433 -8.16 -1.85 17.25
C VAL A 433 -8.83 -1.26 18.49
N LEU A 434 -9.15 -2.12 19.45
CA LEU A 434 -9.76 -1.78 20.75
C LEU A 434 -8.89 -2.23 21.93
N ASP A 435 -7.65 -2.63 21.67
CA ASP A 435 -6.72 -3.26 22.61
C ASP A 435 -6.84 -2.70 24.05
N PRO A 436 -7.49 -3.43 24.98
CA PRO A 436 -7.56 -3.03 26.38
C PRO A 436 -6.15 -2.94 26.95
N LEU A 437 -5.86 -1.82 27.61
CA LEU A 437 -4.58 -1.61 28.29
C LEU A 437 -4.80 -1.55 29.79
N LYS A 438 -3.91 -2.22 30.52
CA LYS A 438 -3.82 -2.15 31.97
C LYS A 438 -2.37 -2.01 32.40
N ALA A 439 -2.10 -1.07 33.29
CA ALA A 439 -0.79 -0.89 33.88
C ALA A 439 -0.87 -0.88 35.40
N THR A 440 0.16 -1.42 36.03
CA THR A 440 0.36 -1.35 37.48
C THR A 440 1.66 -0.63 37.78
N HIS A 441 1.68 0.19 38.83
CA HIS A 441 2.88 0.88 39.25
C HIS A 441 2.88 1.16 40.76
N CYS A 442 4.04 1.13 41.41
CA CYS A 442 4.20 1.49 42.81
C CYS A 442 5.07 2.75 42.92
N VAL A 443 4.53 3.82 43.50
CA VAL A 443 5.20 5.13 43.60
C VAL A 443 5.39 5.50 45.06
N LYS A 444 6.64 5.69 45.48
CA LYS A 444 7.00 6.08 46.86
C LYS A 444 6.78 7.58 47.08
N GLY A 445 6.44 7.96 48.30
CA GLY A 445 6.42 9.38 48.71
C GLY A 445 5.20 10.18 48.30
N VAL A 446 4.19 9.54 47.73
CA VAL A 446 2.92 10.16 47.32
C VAL A 446 1.73 9.31 47.76
N THR A 447 0.60 9.95 48.03
CA THR A 447 -0.67 9.25 48.31
C THR A 447 -1.50 9.08 47.04
N GLY A 448 -2.49 8.19 47.11
CA GLY A 448 -3.48 8.04 46.04
C GLY A 448 -4.37 9.28 45.86
N HIS A 449 -4.64 10.03 46.93
CA HIS A 449 -5.36 11.30 46.85
C HIS A 449 -4.56 12.33 46.04
N GLU A 450 -3.28 12.53 46.37
CA GLU A 450 -2.40 13.44 45.63
C GLU A 450 -2.34 13.08 44.15
N LEU A 451 -2.09 11.79 43.83
CA LEU A 451 -2.04 11.32 42.43
C LEU A 451 -3.35 11.56 41.68
N CYS A 452 -4.49 11.19 42.26
CA CYS A 452 -5.79 11.40 41.63
C CYS A 452 -6.10 12.90 41.46
N HIS A 453 -5.74 13.73 42.44
CA HIS A 453 -5.92 15.18 42.36
C HIS A 453 -5.14 15.78 41.20
N TYR A 454 -3.84 15.49 41.06
CA TYR A 454 -3.02 16.01 39.96
C TYR A 454 -3.42 15.45 38.58
N PHE A 455 -4.00 14.24 38.53
CA PHE A 455 -4.51 13.66 37.28
C PHE A 455 -5.82 14.34 36.83
N TRP A 456 -6.73 14.58 37.77
CA TRP A 456 -8.04 15.21 37.51
C TRP A 456 -7.94 16.72 37.28
N ASN A 457 -7.05 17.41 38.01
CA ASN A 457 -6.93 18.87 37.96
C ASN A 457 -6.49 19.36 36.57
N THR A 458 -7.32 20.22 35.97
CA THR A 458 -7.12 20.75 34.62
C THR A 458 -6.06 21.84 34.54
N ASP A 459 -5.83 22.58 35.63
CA ASP A 459 -4.90 23.72 35.66
C ASP A 459 -3.45 23.31 35.49
N VAL A 460 -3.14 22.07 35.87
CA VAL A 460 -1.81 21.46 35.82
C VAL A 460 -1.64 20.48 34.65
N ARG A 461 -2.65 20.34 33.79
CA ARG A 461 -2.66 19.33 32.72
C ARG A 461 -1.48 19.50 31.77
N ASN A 462 -1.21 20.73 31.35
CA ASN A 462 -0.15 21.06 30.37
C ASN A 462 1.28 20.87 30.90
N ASP A 463 1.46 20.63 32.20
CA ASP A 463 2.79 20.39 32.78
C ASP A 463 3.27 18.96 32.47
N TRP A 464 2.34 18.01 32.44
CA TRP A 464 2.65 16.58 32.27
C TRP A 464 2.09 15.96 30.99
N GLU A 465 0.98 16.44 30.44
CA GLU A 465 0.36 15.90 29.22
C GLU A 465 1.13 16.31 27.96
N THR A 466 1.44 15.35 27.10
CA THR A 466 2.25 15.57 25.87
C THR A 466 1.49 15.24 24.60
N THR A 467 0.34 14.56 24.68
CA THR A 467 -0.39 14.06 23.51
C THR A 467 -1.53 14.97 23.07
N VAL A 468 -1.89 15.97 23.88
CA VAL A 468 -3.01 16.89 23.63
C VAL A 468 -2.55 18.13 22.89
N GLU A 469 -3.34 18.56 21.90
CA GLU A 469 -3.10 19.79 21.13
C GLU A 469 -4.03 20.93 21.59
N ASN A 470 -5.31 20.63 21.82
CA ASN A 470 -6.27 21.60 22.34
C ASN A 470 -7.12 20.97 23.45
N PHE A 471 -7.47 21.75 24.47
CA PHE A 471 -8.16 21.28 25.67
C PHE A 471 -9.15 22.33 26.17
N ASN A 472 -10.43 21.98 26.30
CA ASN A 472 -11.49 22.89 26.72
C ASN A 472 -12.45 22.20 27.70
N ILE A 473 -12.78 22.89 28.79
CA ILE A 473 -13.86 22.48 29.69
C ILE A 473 -15.17 22.90 29.05
N VAL A 474 -16.04 21.93 28.77
CA VAL A 474 -17.34 22.14 28.12
C VAL A 474 -18.41 22.48 29.16
N GLU A 475 -18.39 21.78 30.30
CA GLU A 475 -19.36 21.94 31.37
C GLU A 475 -18.75 21.53 32.71
N THR A 476 -19.07 22.27 33.77
CA THR A 476 -18.73 21.88 35.16
C THR A 476 -20.00 21.37 35.83
N LEU A 477 -20.05 20.07 36.14
CA LEU A 477 -21.22 19.42 36.73
C LEU A 477 -21.20 19.53 38.27
N SER A 478 -20.01 19.42 38.86
CA SER A 478 -19.76 19.62 40.29
C SER A 478 -18.28 19.92 40.54
N ASP A 479 -17.91 20.18 41.80
CA ASP A 479 -16.52 20.37 42.23
C ASP A 479 -15.64 19.12 42.03
N THR A 480 -16.23 17.98 41.65
CA THR A 480 -15.54 16.71 41.45
C THR A 480 -15.89 16.05 40.12
N ALA A 481 -16.61 16.74 39.22
CA ALA A 481 -17.02 16.20 37.93
C ALA A 481 -17.14 17.32 36.87
N ILE A 482 -16.43 17.14 35.76
CA ILE A 482 -16.38 18.09 34.63
C ILE A 482 -16.48 17.34 33.30
N ILE A 483 -17.02 18.00 32.27
CA ILE A 483 -17.01 17.50 30.88
C ILE A 483 -15.92 18.25 30.11
N ILE A 484 -15.08 17.49 29.44
CA ILE A 484 -13.91 17.98 28.71
C ILE A 484 -14.02 17.60 27.24
N TYR A 485 -13.71 18.56 26.38
CA TYR A 485 -13.41 18.35 24.97
C TYR A 485 -11.92 18.56 24.72
N GLN A 486 -11.26 17.58 24.11
CA GLN A 486 -9.85 17.71 23.75
C GLN A 486 -9.54 17.12 22.37
N THR A 487 -8.54 17.68 21.70
CA THR A 487 -7.97 17.15 20.46
C THR A 487 -6.58 16.59 20.74
N HIS A 488 -6.30 15.41 20.20
CA HIS A 488 -4.97 14.80 20.30
C HIS A 488 -4.11 15.19 19.10
N LYS A 489 -2.80 15.24 19.30
CA LYS A 489 -1.82 15.35 18.20
C LYS A 489 -2.10 14.25 17.17
N ARG A 490 -2.00 14.60 15.89
CA ARG A 490 -2.26 13.65 14.79
C ARG A 490 -1.24 12.52 14.82
N VAL A 491 -1.72 11.28 14.81
CA VAL A 491 -0.91 10.07 14.61
C VAL A 491 -1.02 9.65 13.16
N TRP A 492 -0.01 9.98 12.36
CA TRP A 492 0.05 9.63 10.95
C TRP A 492 0.08 8.09 10.75
N PRO A 493 -0.61 7.53 9.74
CA PRO A 493 -1.32 8.17 8.62
C PRO A 493 -2.78 8.49 8.94
N ALA A 494 -3.24 8.18 10.14
CA ALA A 494 -4.64 8.25 10.48
C ALA A 494 -5.08 9.73 10.72
N SER A 495 -6.37 10.01 10.51
CA SER A 495 -6.94 11.34 10.78
C SER A 495 -6.74 11.77 12.24
N GLN A 496 -6.79 13.07 12.51
CA GLN A 496 -6.70 13.54 13.90
C GLN A 496 -7.89 13.03 14.74
N ARG A 497 -7.67 12.78 16.04
CA ARG A 497 -8.71 12.34 16.97
C ARG A 497 -9.10 13.45 17.93
N ASP A 498 -10.41 13.62 18.12
CA ASP A 498 -10.97 14.36 19.24
C ASP A 498 -11.68 13.41 20.21
N VAL A 499 -11.79 13.82 21.47
CA VAL A 499 -12.49 13.08 22.53
C VAL A 499 -13.32 14.06 23.34
N LEU A 500 -14.57 13.66 23.59
CA LEU A 500 -15.48 14.31 24.53
C LEU A 500 -15.77 13.33 25.67
N TYR A 501 -15.45 13.72 26.91
CA TYR A 501 -15.56 12.82 28.05
C TYR A 501 -15.92 13.55 29.35
N LEU A 502 -16.58 12.83 30.25
CA LEU A 502 -16.79 13.24 31.64
C LEU A 502 -15.60 12.73 32.46
N SER A 503 -14.98 13.63 33.22
CA SER A 503 -13.89 13.36 34.15
C SER A 503 -14.38 13.56 35.59
N ALA A 504 -14.40 12.49 36.38
CA ALA A 504 -14.85 12.53 37.77
C ALA A 504 -13.82 11.91 38.73
N ILE A 505 -13.60 12.59 39.86
CA ILE A 505 -12.76 12.11 40.97
C ILE A 505 -13.64 11.63 42.12
N ARG A 506 -13.33 10.46 42.70
CA ARG A 506 -14.07 9.83 43.80
C ARG A 506 -13.13 9.20 44.82
N LYS A 507 -13.52 9.27 46.09
CA LYS A 507 -12.96 8.47 47.19
C LYS A 507 -13.94 7.34 47.51
N ILE A 508 -13.42 6.13 47.59
CA ILE A 508 -14.17 4.92 47.89
C ILE A 508 -13.63 4.37 49.20
N ILE A 509 -14.49 4.34 50.19
CA ILE A 509 -14.14 3.90 51.54
C ILE A 509 -14.17 2.37 51.55
N ALA A 510 -13.14 1.76 52.12
CA ALA A 510 -13.09 0.31 52.27
C ALA A 510 -14.21 -0.19 53.19
N ASN A 511 -14.83 -1.33 52.84
CA ASN A 511 -15.88 -1.94 53.66
C ASN A 511 -15.31 -2.64 54.92
N ASN A 512 -14.02 -3.00 54.89
CA ASN A 512 -13.31 -3.67 55.97
C ASN A 512 -12.07 -2.85 56.36
N GLU A 513 -11.71 -2.85 57.65
CA GLU A 513 -10.50 -2.14 58.17
C GLU A 513 -9.18 -2.69 57.59
N SER A 514 -9.19 -3.87 56.98
CA SER A 514 -8.01 -4.49 56.38
C SER A 514 -7.67 -3.96 54.97
N ASP A 515 -8.65 -3.36 54.28
CA ASP A 515 -8.48 -2.92 52.90
C ASP A 515 -8.22 -1.40 52.88
N PRO A 516 -7.29 -0.90 52.04
CA PRO A 516 -7.02 0.52 51.97
C PRO A 516 -8.16 1.27 51.25
N ASP A 517 -8.46 2.48 51.72
CA ASP A 517 -9.27 3.44 50.97
C ASP A 517 -8.71 3.61 49.56
N THR A 518 -9.62 3.73 48.59
CA THR A 518 -9.27 3.83 47.18
C THR A 518 -9.68 5.18 46.62
N TRP A 519 -8.73 5.89 46.00
CA TRP A 519 -9.01 7.07 45.21
C TRP A 519 -9.07 6.68 43.73
N LEU A 520 -10.04 7.24 43.02
CA LEU A 520 -10.28 6.91 41.61
C LEU A 520 -10.62 8.17 40.81
N VAL A 521 -10.02 8.28 39.63
CA VAL A 521 -10.46 9.21 38.58
C VAL A 521 -10.94 8.40 37.39
N CYS A 522 -12.17 8.64 36.94
CA CYS A 522 -12.73 8.01 35.76
C CYS A 522 -12.95 9.05 34.66
N ASN A 523 -12.45 8.75 33.46
CA ASN A 523 -12.62 9.54 32.24
C ASN A 523 -13.33 8.67 31.20
N PHE A 524 -14.61 8.94 30.95
CA PHE A 524 -15.40 8.15 30.02
C PHE A 524 -16.20 9.02 29.06
N SER A 525 -16.32 8.55 27.81
CA SER A 525 -16.96 9.34 26.77
C SER A 525 -18.45 9.54 27.00
N VAL A 526 -18.90 10.78 26.79
CA VAL A 526 -20.31 11.20 26.89
C VAL A 526 -20.73 11.95 25.63
N GLN A 527 -22.03 12.19 25.48
CA GLN A 527 -22.57 13.07 24.44
C GLN A 527 -22.92 14.42 25.06
N HIS A 528 -22.72 15.52 24.32
CA HIS A 528 -23.04 16.87 24.77
C HIS A 528 -23.39 17.74 23.56
N GLU A 529 -24.43 18.57 23.69
CA GLU A 529 -24.96 19.38 22.57
C GLU A 529 -23.94 20.37 22.01
N ASN A 530 -23.13 20.99 22.88
CA ASN A 530 -22.10 21.97 22.49
C ASN A 530 -20.82 21.37 21.87
N ALA A 531 -20.74 20.05 21.70
CA ALA A 531 -19.52 19.37 21.24
C ALA A 531 -19.81 18.23 20.25
N GLN A 532 -20.63 18.53 19.24
CA GLN A 532 -20.94 17.60 18.16
C GLN A 532 -19.69 17.22 17.34
N PRO A 533 -19.66 16.01 16.73
CA PRO A 533 -18.59 15.62 15.82
C PRO A 533 -18.44 16.63 14.66
N ASN A 534 -17.20 16.90 14.26
CA ASN A 534 -16.89 17.80 13.15
C ASN A 534 -16.06 17.08 12.07
N ASN A 535 -15.94 17.67 10.88
CA ASN A 535 -15.23 17.03 9.76
C ASN A 535 -13.70 17.09 9.87
N ARG A 536 -13.14 17.76 10.88
CA ARG A 536 -11.67 17.91 11.05
C ARG A 536 -11.06 16.77 11.86
N CYS A 537 -11.84 16.13 12.73
CA CYS A 537 -11.38 15.09 13.63
C CYS A 537 -12.34 13.90 13.65
N VAL A 538 -11.80 12.70 13.83
CA VAL A 538 -12.57 11.49 14.11
C VAL A 538 -12.80 11.38 15.61
N ARG A 539 -14.06 11.22 16.04
CA ARG A 539 -14.44 11.11 17.46
C ARG A 539 -14.04 9.77 18.04
N ALA A 540 -12.99 9.74 18.83
CA ALA A 540 -12.64 8.58 19.64
C ALA A 540 -13.55 8.48 20.87
N LYS A 541 -13.75 7.25 21.36
CA LYS A 541 -14.44 6.96 22.62
C LYS A 541 -13.46 6.35 23.60
N ILE A 542 -13.48 6.83 24.83
CA ILE A 542 -12.58 6.37 25.89
C ILE A 542 -13.37 5.87 27.09
N ASN A 543 -12.77 4.92 27.79
CA ASN A 543 -13.09 4.58 29.16
C ASN A 543 -11.77 4.30 29.91
N ILE A 544 -11.33 5.29 30.68
CA ILE A 544 -10.04 5.32 31.35
C ILE A 544 -10.28 5.47 32.86
N ALA A 545 -9.54 4.72 33.67
CA ALA A 545 -9.51 4.93 35.10
C ALA A 545 -8.08 4.93 35.66
N MET A 546 -7.81 5.90 36.53
CA MET A 546 -6.65 5.93 37.42
C MET A 546 -7.13 5.53 38.80
N ILE A 547 -6.69 4.38 39.30
CA ILE A 547 -7.13 3.81 40.59
C ILE A 547 -5.92 3.73 41.50
N CYS A 548 -6.01 4.34 42.68
CA CYS A 548 -4.89 4.49 43.59
C CYS A 548 -5.24 4.02 45.00
N GLN A 549 -4.36 3.18 45.57
CA GLN A 549 -4.43 2.70 46.94
C GLN A 549 -3.17 3.11 47.70
N THR A 550 -3.33 3.84 48.80
CA THR A 550 -2.21 4.28 49.63
C THR A 550 -1.87 3.23 50.67
N LEU A 551 -0.64 2.74 50.66
CA LEU A 551 -0.10 1.91 51.72
C LEU A 551 0.79 2.76 52.61
N VAL A 552 0.53 2.72 53.91
CA VAL A 552 1.30 3.43 54.93
C VAL A 552 1.99 2.38 55.79
N SER A 553 3.31 2.48 55.90
CA SER A 553 4.09 1.72 56.89
C SER A 553 4.14 2.55 58.17
N PRO A 554 3.47 2.14 59.28
CA PRO A 554 3.46 2.93 60.50
C PRO A 554 4.90 3.16 61.00
N PRO A 555 5.29 4.41 61.31
CA PRO A 555 6.62 4.70 61.84
C PRO A 555 6.81 4.11 63.24
N GLU A 556 8.06 3.87 63.65
CA GLU A 556 8.36 3.40 65.01
C GLU A 556 8.07 4.50 66.05
N GLY A 557 7.12 4.25 66.95
CA GLY A 557 6.69 5.15 68.02
C GLY A 557 5.67 6.21 67.58
N ASP A 558 5.50 7.27 68.38
CA ASP A 558 4.57 8.40 68.10
C ASP A 558 5.14 9.41 67.09
N LYS A 559 5.86 8.96 66.06
CA LYS A 559 6.39 9.85 65.01
C LYS A 559 5.32 10.11 63.95
N GLU A 560 5.31 11.32 63.40
CA GLU A 560 4.47 11.64 62.25
C GLU A 560 4.89 10.80 61.03
N ILE A 561 3.91 10.46 60.18
CA ILE A 561 4.14 9.69 58.95
C ILE A 561 4.96 10.55 57.98
N SER A 562 6.16 10.06 57.60
CA SER A 562 6.98 10.70 56.56
C SER A 562 6.57 10.21 55.17
N ARG A 563 6.94 10.97 54.13
CA ARG A 563 6.83 10.53 52.73
C ARG A 563 7.64 9.25 52.47
N ASP A 564 8.69 8.97 53.23
CA ASP A 564 9.44 7.71 53.12
C ASP A 564 8.62 6.48 53.57
N ASN A 565 7.55 6.70 54.34
CA ASN A 565 6.69 5.66 54.87
C ASN A 565 5.45 5.38 54.02
N ILE A 566 5.24 6.13 52.93
CA ILE A 566 4.05 5.99 52.08
C ILE A 566 4.42 5.43 50.70
N LEU A 567 3.57 4.53 50.23
CA LEU A 567 3.66 3.92 48.90
C LEU A 567 2.27 3.93 48.27
N CYS A 568 2.12 4.59 47.12
CA CYS A 568 0.89 4.51 46.34
C CYS A 568 0.99 3.37 45.32
N LYS A 569 0.05 2.42 45.40
CA LYS A 569 -0.20 1.44 44.35
C LYS A 569 -1.17 2.02 43.34
N ILE A 570 -0.77 2.02 42.08
CA ILE A 570 -1.53 2.53 40.94
C ILE A 570 -1.98 1.36 40.09
N THR A 571 -3.26 1.35 39.74
CA THR A 571 -3.81 0.57 38.62
C THR A 571 -4.40 1.55 37.62
N TYR A 572 -3.79 1.63 36.44
CA TYR A 572 -4.26 2.45 35.34
C TYR A 572 -4.87 1.55 34.27
N VAL A 573 -6.09 1.83 33.84
CA VAL A 573 -6.74 1.12 32.74
C VAL A 573 -7.18 2.10 31.67
N ALA A 574 -6.99 1.72 30.41
CA ALA A 574 -7.41 2.51 29.27
C ALA A 574 -8.03 1.61 28.21
N ASN A 575 -9.33 1.80 27.97
CA ASN A 575 -10.05 1.22 26.83
C ASN A 575 -10.34 2.36 25.85
N VAL A 576 -9.70 2.32 24.70
CA VAL A 576 -9.81 3.37 23.69
C VAL A 576 -10.34 2.78 22.40
N ASN A 577 -11.48 3.28 21.96
CA ASN A 577 -11.99 3.07 20.62
C ASN A 577 -11.61 4.29 19.75
N PRO A 578 -10.79 4.12 18.70
CA PRO A 578 -10.31 5.24 17.89
C PRO A 578 -11.40 5.87 17.00
N GLY A 579 -12.63 5.35 17.02
CA GLY A 579 -13.82 5.91 16.36
C GLY A 579 -13.92 5.65 14.86
N GLY A 580 -12.83 5.18 14.24
CA GLY A 580 -12.74 4.93 12.81
C GLY A 580 -11.38 4.34 12.46
N TRP A 581 -11.12 4.20 11.16
CA TRP A 581 -9.94 3.51 10.64
C TRP A 581 -8.62 4.11 11.15
N ALA A 582 -7.75 3.24 11.65
CA ALA A 582 -6.35 3.52 11.97
C ALA A 582 -5.56 2.21 11.84
N PRO A 583 -4.33 2.24 11.28
CA PRO A 583 -3.54 1.02 11.13
C PRO A 583 -3.22 0.40 12.50
N ALA A 584 -3.47 -0.91 12.63
CA ALA A 584 -3.32 -1.60 13.90
C ALA A 584 -1.89 -1.59 14.43
N SER A 585 -0.91 -1.81 13.54
CA SER A 585 0.52 -1.73 13.85
C SER A 585 0.92 -0.37 14.43
N VAL A 586 0.39 0.72 13.87
CA VAL A 586 0.66 2.09 14.32
C VAL A 586 0.12 2.33 15.71
N LEU A 587 -1.17 2.03 15.91
CA LEU A 587 -1.80 2.23 17.21
C LEU A 587 -1.08 1.41 18.29
N ARG A 588 -0.70 0.17 17.98
CA ARG A 588 0.05 -0.69 18.89
C ARG A 588 1.45 -0.17 19.19
N ALA A 589 2.18 0.35 18.20
CA ALA A 589 3.51 0.92 18.39
C ALA A 589 3.46 2.21 19.23
N VAL A 590 2.52 3.11 18.90
CA VAL A 590 2.31 4.36 19.65
C VAL A 590 1.87 4.05 21.08
N ALA A 591 0.91 3.17 21.30
CA ALA A 591 0.48 2.78 22.64
C ALA A 591 1.63 2.15 23.45
N LYS A 592 2.40 1.25 22.84
CA LYS A 592 3.56 0.61 23.49
C LYS A 592 4.59 1.62 24.00
N ARG A 593 4.75 2.77 23.33
CA ARG A 593 5.68 3.81 23.77
C ARG A 593 5.05 4.88 24.67
N GLU A 594 3.89 5.41 24.29
CA GLU A 594 3.29 6.58 24.95
C GLU A 594 2.75 6.27 26.34
N TYR A 595 2.16 5.10 26.58
CA TYR A 595 1.60 4.79 27.90
C TYR A 595 2.66 4.65 29.02
N PRO A 596 3.77 3.90 28.82
CA PRO A 596 4.88 3.91 29.77
C PRO A 596 5.49 5.31 29.95
N LYS A 597 5.68 6.06 28.86
CA LYS A 597 6.20 7.44 28.89
C LYS A 597 5.30 8.36 29.74
N PHE A 598 3.99 8.29 29.52
CA PHE A 598 2.98 9.01 30.29
C PHE A 598 3.06 8.66 31.77
N LEU A 599 2.98 7.36 32.13
CA LEU A 599 2.96 6.94 33.53
C LEU A 599 4.21 7.41 34.26
N LYS A 600 5.39 7.20 33.67
CA LYS A 600 6.67 7.61 34.25
C LYS A 600 6.77 9.13 34.43
N ARG A 601 6.38 9.89 33.40
CA ARG A 601 6.41 11.36 33.44
C ARG A 601 5.43 11.90 34.48
N PHE A 602 4.20 11.41 34.48
CA PHE A 602 3.14 11.85 35.37
C PHE A 602 3.46 11.53 36.84
N THR A 603 3.88 10.30 37.15
CA THR A 603 4.20 9.94 38.55
C THR A 603 5.42 10.70 39.08
N SER A 604 6.44 10.90 38.25
CA SER A 604 7.60 11.73 38.60
C SER A 604 7.21 13.19 38.84
N TYR A 605 6.34 13.74 37.99
CA TYR A 605 5.80 15.08 38.15
C TYR A 605 5.07 15.26 39.49
N VAL A 606 4.24 14.29 39.89
CA VAL A 606 3.53 14.36 41.18
C VAL A 606 4.51 14.28 42.35
N GLN A 607 5.52 13.40 42.29
CA GLN A 607 6.57 13.33 43.32
C GLN A 607 7.32 14.66 43.46
N GLU A 608 7.68 15.31 42.35
CA GLU A 608 8.34 16.61 42.36
C GLU A 608 7.45 17.70 42.96
N LYS A 609 6.16 17.73 42.60
CA LYS A 609 5.23 18.78 43.07
C LYS A 609 4.80 18.61 44.52
N THR A 610 4.87 17.41 45.08
CA THR A 610 4.51 17.14 46.49
C THR A 610 5.72 17.11 47.42
N ALA A 611 6.94 17.01 46.88
CA ALA A 611 8.17 17.08 47.67
C ALA A 611 8.20 18.34 48.56
N GLY A 612 8.45 18.15 49.85
CA GLY A 612 8.49 19.24 50.83
C GLY A 612 7.15 19.87 51.21
N LYS A 613 6.02 19.37 50.67
CA LYS A 613 4.67 19.80 51.08
C LYS A 613 4.06 18.85 52.10
N PRO A 614 3.15 19.31 52.97
CA PRO A 614 2.36 18.45 53.86
C PRO A 614 1.65 17.33 53.08
N ILE A 615 1.53 16.16 53.70
CA ILE A 615 0.92 14.97 53.06
C ILE A 615 -0.59 15.15 53.05
N LEU A 616 -1.20 14.97 51.87
CA LEU A 616 -2.66 14.93 51.71
C LEU A 616 -3.12 13.47 51.58
N PHE A 617 -3.81 12.94 52.60
CA PHE A 617 -4.28 11.54 52.63
C PHE A 617 -5.58 11.29 51.87
#